data_AF-A0A968MSR5-F1
#
_entry.id   AF-A0A968MSR5-F1
#
_cell.length_a   1.000
_cell.length_b   1.000
_cell.length_c   1.000
_cell.angle_alpha   90.00
_cell.angle_beta   90.00
_cell.angle_gamma   90.00
#
_symmetry.space_group_name_H-M   'P 1'
#
loop_
_entity.id
_entity.type
_entity.pdbx_description
1 polymer ?
#
loop_
_entity_poly.entity_id
_entity_poly.type
_entity_poly.pdbx_seq_one_letter_code
_entity_poly.pdbx_strand_id
1 'polypeptide(L)'
;MTHRLFAYRFILAIAVILISRSLNASPQLPDYLIYNGDTLPVYNLILEKYFENINQKDQGDLFGLKFRDGASFNCWRGYQAIYTIENDSLFLSNIIYCGEKFNKKPIDIIESDKRINEIFKDKVKNRRVFIDWFSGNISLPMVNCSDGMAYFINPLKMKF
;
A
#
# COMPACT_ATOMS: atom_id res chain seq x y z
N MET A 1 2.29 4.11 -53.38
CA MET A 1 3.26 4.44 -52.30
C MET A 1 2.66 4.33 -50.88
N THR A 2 1.34 4.42 -50.73
CA THR A 2 0.59 4.42 -49.45
C THR A 2 0.49 3.05 -48.76
N HIS A 3 0.34 1.95 -49.50
CA HIS A 3 0.22 0.60 -48.91
C HIS A 3 1.48 0.09 -48.21
N ARG A 4 2.68 0.49 -48.69
CA ARG A 4 3.94 0.13 -48.04
C ARG A 4 4.09 0.83 -46.69
N LEU A 5 3.75 2.12 -46.60
CA LEU A 5 3.72 2.85 -45.33
C LEU A 5 2.73 2.24 -44.33
N PHE A 6 1.55 1.81 -44.80
CA PHE A 6 0.56 1.13 -43.96
C PHE A 6 1.09 -0.19 -43.41
N ALA A 7 1.74 -1.00 -44.24
CA ALA A 7 2.36 -2.25 -43.81
C ALA A 7 3.47 -2.03 -42.77
N TYR A 8 4.35 -1.04 -42.96
CA TYR A 8 5.40 -0.73 -41.97
C TYR A 8 4.83 -0.27 -40.63
N ARG A 9 3.77 0.54 -40.63
CA ARG A 9 3.07 0.95 -39.40
C ARG A 9 2.45 -0.25 -38.68
N PHE A 10 1.88 -1.19 -39.44
CA PHE A 10 1.29 -2.40 -38.89
C PHE A 10 2.35 -3.34 -38.29
N ILE A 11 3.49 -3.52 -38.98
CA ILE A 11 4.63 -4.31 -38.47
C ILE A 11 5.22 -3.66 -37.21
N LEU A 12 5.36 -2.33 -37.19
CA LEU A 12 5.84 -1.61 -36.00
C LEU A 12 4.89 -1.80 -34.81
N ALA A 13 3.58 -1.72 -35.02
CA ALA A 13 2.60 -1.93 -33.96
C ALA A 13 2.67 -3.35 -33.38
N ILE A 14 2.80 -4.37 -34.25
CA ILE A 14 2.96 -5.77 -33.81
C ILE A 14 4.27 -5.94 -33.02
N ALA A 15 5.37 -5.35 -33.49
CA ALA A 15 6.66 -5.42 -32.79
C ALA A 15 6.57 -4.81 -31.37
N VAL A 16 5.91 -3.66 -31.22
CA VAL A 16 5.68 -3.01 -29.91
C VAL A 16 4.84 -3.89 -28.97
N ILE A 17 3.78 -4.54 -29.49
CA ILE A 17 2.93 -5.45 -28.70
C ILE A 17 3.73 -6.68 -28.24
N LEU A 18 4.60 -7.24 -29.08
CA LEU A 18 5.41 -8.40 -28.73
C LEU A 18 6.47 -8.09 -27.65
N ILE A 19 7.02 -6.87 -27.65
CA ILE A 19 7.99 -6.42 -26.63
C ILE A 19 7.33 -6.12 -25.27
N SER A 20 6.02 -5.80 -25.25
CA SER A 20 5.30 -5.48 -24.01
C SER A 20 5.05 -6.67 -23.07
N ARG A 21 5.29 -7.91 -23.52
CA ARG A 21 4.99 -9.14 -22.75
C ARG A 21 5.93 -9.42 -21.58
N SER A 22 7.01 -8.67 -21.42
CA SER A 22 8.02 -8.88 -20.36
C SER A 22 8.06 -7.79 -19.30
N LEU A 23 7.01 -6.98 -19.18
CA LEU A 23 6.92 -5.96 -18.13
C LEU A 23 6.45 -6.61 -16.82
N ASN A 24 7.41 -6.94 -15.95
CA ASN A 24 7.11 -7.35 -14.57
C ASN A 24 6.78 -6.10 -13.76
N ALA A 25 5.53 -5.98 -13.30
CA ALA A 25 5.17 -4.97 -12.33
C ALA A 25 5.69 -5.40 -10.95
N SER A 26 6.53 -4.57 -10.32
CA SER A 26 6.98 -4.83 -8.96
C SER A 26 5.77 -4.83 -8.01
N PRO A 27 5.58 -5.87 -7.17
CA PRO A 27 4.50 -5.90 -6.20
C PRO A 27 4.59 -4.70 -5.25
N GLN A 28 3.44 -4.15 -4.87
CA GLN A 28 3.37 -3.08 -3.86
C GLN A 28 3.88 -3.60 -2.50
N LEU A 29 4.71 -2.82 -1.82
CA LEU A 29 5.17 -3.10 -0.47
C LEU A 29 3.96 -3.17 0.48
N PRO A 30 3.91 -4.20 1.35
CA PRO A 30 2.78 -4.40 2.25
C PRO A 30 2.72 -3.31 3.31
N ASP A 31 1.53 -3.10 3.86
CA ASP A 31 1.40 -2.49 5.18
C ASP A 31 1.69 -3.55 6.26
N TYR A 32 1.74 -3.15 7.52
CA TYR A 32 1.98 -4.07 8.63
C TYR A 32 0.82 -4.09 9.63
N LEU A 33 0.52 -5.26 10.15
CA LEU A 33 -0.47 -5.48 11.20
C LEU A 33 0.22 -6.08 12.42
N ILE A 34 0.11 -5.42 13.57
CA ILE A 34 0.59 -5.91 14.85
C ILE A 34 -0.57 -6.55 15.60
N TYR A 35 -0.45 -7.84 15.93
CA TYR A 35 -1.45 -8.60 16.67
C TYR A 35 -0.79 -9.63 17.57
N ASN A 36 -1.15 -9.65 18.86
CA ASN A 36 -0.60 -10.59 19.87
C ASN A 36 0.94 -10.67 19.91
N GLY A 37 1.62 -9.56 19.66
CA GLY A 37 3.09 -9.50 19.64
C GLY A 37 3.73 -9.85 18.29
N ASP A 38 2.97 -10.41 17.36
CA ASP A 38 3.44 -10.68 15.99
C ASP A 38 3.26 -9.46 15.09
N THR A 39 4.09 -9.36 14.05
CA THR A 39 3.89 -8.39 12.97
C THR A 39 3.75 -9.06 11.62
N LEU A 40 2.59 -8.86 10.99
CA LEU A 40 2.19 -9.54 9.78
C LEU A 40 2.10 -8.54 8.62
N PRO A 41 2.64 -8.86 7.44
CA PRO A 41 2.43 -8.03 6.25
C PRO A 41 0.98 -8.15 5.75
N VAL A 42 0.37 -7.03 5.38
CA VAL A 42 -1.02 -6.95 4.91
C VAL A 42 -1.13 -6.12 3.63
N TYR A 43 -2.01 -6.53 2.72
CA TYR A 43 -2.14 -5.93 1.37
C TYR A 43 -3.53 -5.34 1.10
N ASN A 44 -4.31 -5.12 2.16
CA ASN A 44 -5.71 -4.66 2.07
C ASN A 44 -5.86 -3.17 1.70
N LEU A 45 -4.76 -2.39 1.71
CA LEU A 45 -4.72 -0.95 1.43
C LEU A 45 -5.76 -0.15 2.24
N ILE A 46 -5.87 -0.42 3.55
CA ILE A 46 -6.92 0.13 4.42
C ILE A 46 -6.88 1.66 4.50
N LEU A 47 -5.68 2.25 4.62
CA LEU A 47 -5.50 3.70 4.61
C LEU A 47 -5.78 4.31 3.23
N GLU A 48 -5.50 3.60 2.14
CA GLU A 48 -5.83 4.09 0.79
C GLU A 48 -7.35 4.23 0.61
N LYS A 49 -8.12 3.25 1.09
CA LYS A 49 -9.59 3.31 1.08
C LYS A 49 -10.14 4.50 1.86
N TYR A 50 -9.46 4.93 2.92
CA TYR A 50 -9.83 6.17 3.61
C TYR A 50 -9.69 7.37 2.68
N PHE A 51 -8.55 7.51 2.00
CA PHE A 51 -8.30 8.60 1.06
C PHE A 51 -9.28 8.57 -0.12
N GLU A 52 -9.60 7.38 -0.64
CA GLU A 52 -10.65 7.22 -1.66
C GLU A 52 -12.01 7.71 -1.17
N ASN A 53 -12.38 7.39 0.08
CA ASN A 53 -13.67 7.80 0.67
C ASN A 53 -13.76 9.31 0.95
N ILE A 54 -12.65 9.98 1.30
CA ILE A 54 -12.66 11.41 1.63
C ILE A 54 -12.41 12.33 0.41
N ASN A 55 -12.01 11.78 -0.74
CA ASN A 55 -11.65 12.56 -1.92
C ASN A 55 -12.87 13.16 -2.64
N GLN A 56 -13.24 14.37 -2.20
CA GLN A 56 -13.76 15.44 -3.05
C GLN A 56 -12.72 15.74 -4.14
N LYS A 57 -13.17 15.83 -5.41
CA LYS A 57 -12.43 16.18 -6.64
C LYS A 57 -11.00 16.71 -6.44
N ASP A 58 -10.05 15.84 -6.75
CA ASP A 58 -8.62 16.12 -6.90
C ASP A 58 -8.34 17.31 -7.84
N GLN A 59 -7.67 18.35 -7.33
CA GLN A 59 -7.21 19.53 -8.08
C GLN A 59 -5.72 19.46 -8.44
N GLY A 60 -5.21 18.25 -8.70
CA GLY A 60 -3.81 18.03 -9.10
C GLY A 60 -2.89 17.63 -7.95
N ASP A 61 -3.46 17.33 -6.78
CA ASP A 61 -2.79 16.71 -5.63
C ASP A 61 -3.46 15.34 -5.43
N LEU A 62 -2.95 14.32 -6.12
CA LEU A 62 -3.47 12.96 -6.04
C LEU A 62 -3.41 12.49 -4.57
N PHE A 63 -4.58 12.44 -3.92
CA PHE A 63 -4.78 12.11 -2.50
C PHE A 63 -4.37 13.17 -1.46
N GLY A 64 -4.33 14.46 -1.81
CA GLY A 64 -4.11 15.55 -0.84
C GLY A 64 -2.74 15.55 -0.15
N LEU A 65 -1.81 14.72 -0.64
CA LEU A 65 -0.44 14.63 -0.16
C LEU A 65 0.46 15.10 -1.31
N LYS A 66 1.11 16.27 -1.13
CA LYS A 66 2.15 16.76 -2.03
C LYS A 66 3.11 15.61 -2.30
N PHE A 67 3.12 15.14 -3.54
CA PHE A 67 3.54 13.80 -3.94
C PHE A 67 4.82 13.28 -3.23
N ARG A 68 4.60 12.41 -2.24
CA ARG A 68 5.30 11.13 -2.04
C ARG A 68 6.83 11.16 -2.16
N ASP A 69 7.49 12.03 -1.38
CA ASP A 69 8.93 11.89 -1.10
C ASP A 69 9.18 10.47 -0.56
N GLY A 70 9.85 9.62 -1.37
CA GLY A 70 10.12 8.22 -1.04
C GLY A 70 9.25 7.17 -1.76
N ALA A 71 8.41 7.56 -2.72
CA ALA A 71 7.78 6.59 -3.63
C ALA A 71 8.83 5.86 -4.48
N SER A 72 8.58 4.58 -4.72
CA SER A 72 9.41 3.71 -5.55
C SER A 72 8.54 2.83 -6.45
N PHE A 73 9.15 2.13 -7.41
CA PHE A 73 8.44 1.19 -8.30
C PHE A 73 7.62 0.13 -7.55
N ASN A 74 8.08 -0.28 -6.36
CA ASN A 74 7.39 -1.23 -5.50
C ASN A 74 6.69 -0.56 -4.30
N CYS A 75 6.65 0.77 -4.21
CA CYS A 75 5.96 1.50 -3.15
C CYS A 75 5.35 2.79 -3.70
N TRP A 76 4.45 2.63 -4.66
CA TRP A 76 3.88 3.75 -5.41
C TRP A 76 3.05 4.68 -4.53
N ARG A 77 2.54 4.19 -3.39
CA ARG A 77 1.83 4.97 -2.35
C ARG A 77 2.71 5.99 -1.64
N GLY A 78 4.03 5.83 -1.66
CA GLY A 78 4.97 6.72 -0.95
C GLY A 78 4.98 6.56 0.57
N TYR A 79 4.21 5.63 1.13
CA TYR A 79 4.16 5.33 2.55
C TYR A 79 3.82 3.84 2.78
N GLN A 80 4.04 3.38 4.01
CA GLN A 80 3.45 2.15 4.55
C GLN A 80 2.72 2.48 5.84
N ALA A 81 1.56 1.85 6.04
CA ALA A 81 0.82 1.97 7.29
C ALA A 81 1.17 0.82 8.24
N ILE A 82 1.16 1.10 9.55
CA ILE A 82 1.24 0.08 10.59
C ILE A 82 -0.04 0.14 11.40
N TYR A 83 -0.76 -0.96 11.44
CA TYR A 83 -1.98 -1.14 12.22
C TYR A 83 -1.69 -1.97 13.46
N THR A 84 -2.53 -1.81 14.48
CA THR A 84 -2.54 -2.65 15.68
C THR A 84 -3.96 -3.12 15.95
N ILE A 85 -4.13 -4.39 16.32
CA ILE A 85 -5.40 -4.89 16.85
C ILE A 85 -5.27 -5.03 18.36
N GLU A 86 -6.16 -4.35 19.08
CA GLU A 86 -6.30 -4.41 20.54
C GLU A 86 -7.79 -4.43 20.90
N ASN A 87 -8.19 -5.32 21.81
CA ASN A 87 -9.59 -5.44 22.27
C ASN A 87 -10.59 -5.50 21.11
N ASP A 88 -10.34 -6.37 20.14
CA ASP A 88 -11.16 -6.58 18.93
C ASP A 88 -11.34 -5.33 18.04
N SER A 89 -10.50 -4.30 18.23
CA SER A 89 -10.55 -3.05 17.49
C SER A 89 -9.27 -2.81 16.70
N LEU A 90 -9.40 -2.30 15.48
CA LEU A 90 -8.29 -1.97 14.60
C LEU A 90 -7.91 -0.49 14.73
N PHE A 91 -6.63 -0.22 14.93
CA PHE A 91 -6.08 1.11 15.02
C PHE A 91 -4.98 1.32 14.00
N LEU A 92 -4.92 2.50 13.38
CA LEU A 92 -3.72 2.99 12.69
C LEU A 92 -2.75 3.53 13.74
N SER A 93 -1.58 2.91 13.82
CA SER A 93 -0.56 3.23 14.81
C SER A 93 0.59 4.05 14.26
N ASN A 94 1.01 3.82 13.01
CA ASN A 94 2.10 4.58 12.38
C ASN A 94 1.88 4.76 10.87
N ILE A 95 2.42 5.86 10.32
CA ILE A 95 2.60 6.08 8.87
C ILE A 95 4.08 6.33 8.63
N ILE A 96 4.74 5.34 8.03
CA ILE A 96 6.19 5.30 7.84
C ILE A 96 6.58 5.48 6.37
N TYR A 97 7.84 5.80 6.11
CA TYR A 97 8.36 5.80 4.75
C TYR A 97 8.47 4.38 4.18
N CYS A 98 8.44 4.31 2.86
CA CYS A 98 8.67 3.07 2.13
C CYS A 98 10.00 2.42 2.51
N GLY A 99 9.92 1.22 3.05
CA GLY A 99 11.06 0.37 3.39
C GLY A 99 11.80 0.76 4.68
N GLU A 100 11.27 1.69 5.47
CA GLU A 100 11.87 2.11 6.75
C GLU A 100 12.11 0.91 7.69
N LYS A 101 11.17 -0.05 7.70
CA LYS A 101 11.28 -1.29 8.49
C LYS A 101 12.39 -2.26 8.01
N PHE A 102 12.78 -2.23 6.74
CA PHE A 102 13.82 -3.13 6.22
C PHE A 102 15.24 -2.70 6.64
N ASN A 103 15.42 -1.42 6.95
CA ASN A 103 16.74 -0.86 7.23
C ASN A 103 17.28 -1.20 8.64
N LYS A 104 16.59 -2.05 9.42
CA LYS A 104 16.90 -2.39 10.82
C LYS A 104 17.04 -1.16 11.75
N LYS A 105 16.57 0.00 11.30
CA LYS A 105 16.50 1.22 12.10
C LYS A 105 15.18 1.22 12.86
N PRO A 106 15.15 1.78 14.08
CA PRO A 106 13.89 2.06 14.74
C PRO A 106 13.05 3.00 13.86
N ILE A 107 11.74 2.83 13.91
CA ILE A 107 10.79 3.72 13.23
C ILE A 107 10.97 5.15 13.79
N ASP A 108 10.97 6.14 12.91
CA ASP A 108 10.92 7.54 13.30
C ASP A 108 9.50 7.89 13.76
N ILE A 109 9.30 7.73 15.07
CA ILE A 109 8.04 7.97 15.75
C ILE A 109 7.58 9.43 15.60
N ILE A 110 8.51 10.40 15.65
CA ILE A 110 8.18 11.83 15.63
C ILE A 110 7.58 12.19 14.27
N GLU A 111 8.23 11.72 13.20
CA GLU A 111 7.79 12.00 11.85
C GLU A 111 6.52 11.22 11.48
N SER A 112 6.37 9.99 11.98
CA SER A 112 5.10 9.23 11.86
C SER A 112 3.93 9.94 12.55
N ASP A 113 4.13 10.42 13.78
CA ASP A 113 3.10 11.14 14.54
C ASP A 113 2.70 12.44 13.82
N LYS A 114 3.66 13.16 13.24
CA LYS A 114 3.39 14.37 12.45
C LYS A 114 2.43 14.08 11.30
N ARG A 115 2.67 13.03 10.49
CA ARG A 115 1.77 12.64 9.38
C ARG A 115 0.39 12.26 9.85
N ILE A 116 0.31 11.44 10.90
CA ILE A 116 -0.98 11.02 11.46
C ILE A 116 -1.77 12.24 11.93
N ASN A 117 -1.13 13.17 12.65
CA ASN A 117 -1.77 14.39 13.12
C ASN A 117 -2.21 15.31 11.98
N GLU A 118 -1.40 15.45 10.91
CA GLU A 118 -1.76 16.24 9.73
C GLU A 118 -3.01 15.69 9.02
N ILE A 119 -3.12 14.37 8.88
CA ILE A 119 -4.23 13.70 8.16
C ILE A 119 -5.49 13.61 9.02
N PHE A 120 -5.37 13.18 10.28
CA PHE A 120 -6.50 12.76 11.11
C PHE A 120 -6.87 13.75 12.21
N LYS A 121 -6.02 14.72 12.52
CA LYS A 121 -6.29 15.84 13.43
C LYS A 121 -6.97 15.39 14.74
N ASP A 122 -8.24 15.74 14.92
CA ASP A 122 -9.06 15.47 16.10
C ASP A 122 -9.39 13.99 16.34
N LYS A 123 -9.29 13.16 15.29
CA LYS A 123 -9.46 11.70 15.37
C LYS A 123 -8.28 10.99 16.04
N VAL A 124 -7.15 11.67 16.26
CA VAL A 124 -5.98 11.08 16.92
C VAL A 124 -6.20 11.02 18.43
N LYS A 125 -6.13 9.82 19.00
CA LYS A 125 -6.20 9.54 20.45
C LYS A 125 -5.07 8.62 20.86
N ASN A 126 -4.31 8.99 21.89
CA ASN A 126 -3.15 8.22 22.35
C ASN A 126 -2.19 7.87 21.20
N ARG A 127 -1.92 8.85 20.31
CA ARG A 127 -1.07 8.73 19.11
C ARG A 127 -1.57 7.77 18.02
N ARG A 128 -2.80 7.27 18.12
CA ARG A 128 -3.39 6.32 17.17
C ARG A 128 -4.74 6.80 16.68
N VAL A 129 -5.21 6.20 15.60
CA VAL A 129 -6.52 6.50 15.02
C VAL A 129 -7.34 5.22 14.96
N PHE A 130 -8.54 5.25 15.53
CA PHE A 130 -9.49 4.14 15.38
C PHE A 130 -9.96 4.04 13.93
N ILE A 131 -9.92 2.84 13.35
CA ILE A 131 -10.36 2.60 11.98
C ILE A 131 -11.87 2.34 11.97
N ASP A 132 -12.66 3.35 11.63
CA ASP A 132 -14.12 3.25 11.47
C ASP A 132 -14.59 3.12 10.01
N TRP A 133 -13.67 3.22 9.05
CA TRP A 133 -13.95 3.22 7.61
C TRP A 133 -13.67 1.90 6.90
N PHE A 134 -13.24 0.87 7.63
CA PHE A 134 -12.95 -0.45 7.07
C PHE A 134 -13.60 -1.54 7.91
N SER A 135 -14.45 -2.34 7.27
CA SER A 135 -14.94 -3.61 7.78
C SER A 135 -14.68 -4.68 6.73
N GLY A 136 -14.16 -5.83 7.16
CA GLY A 136 -13.88 -6.94 6.26
C GLY A 136 -12.67 -7.77 6.66
N ASN A 137 -12.42 -8.82 5.89
CA ASN A 137 -11.34 -9.77 6.17
C ASN A 137 -9.98 -9.18 5.78
N ILE A 138 -8.98 -9.39 6.64
CA ILE A 138 -7.59 -9.06 6.35
C ILE A 138 -6.93 -10.29 5.73
N SER A 139 -6.40 -10.13 4.52
CA SER A 139 -5.71 -11.21 3.82
C SER A 139 -4.26 -11.25 4.27
N LEU A 140 -3.86 -12.33 4.92
CA LEU A 140 -2.48 -12.56 5.32
C LEU A 140 -1.80 -13.44 4.27
N PRO A 141 -0.57 -13.12 3.85
CA PRO A 141 0.22 -14.07 3.07
C PRO A 141 0.62 -15.23 3.98
N MET A 142 0.34 -16.47 3.57
CA MET A 142 0.95 -17.63 4.21
C MET A 142 2.34 -17.81 3.63
N VAL A 143 3.34 -17.92 4.51
CA VAL A 143 4.69 -18.29 4.09
C VAL A 143 4.79 -19.81 4.14
N ASN A 144 4.65 -20.48 2.99
CA ASN A 144 5.23 -21.82 2.86
C ASN A 144 6.72 -21.64 2.60
N CYS A 145 7.55 -21.94 3.61
CA CYS A 145 9.01 -21.80 3.55
C CYS A 145 9.70 -22.86 2.66
N SER A 146 9.04 -23.43 1.65
CA SER A 146 9.65 -24.45 0.78
C SER A 146 10.27 -23.89 -0.50
N ASP A 147 9.75 -22.80 -1.09
CA ASP A 147 10.12 -22.44 -2.47
C ASP A 147 10.31 -20.93 -2.75
N GLY A 148 10.52 -20.10 -1.72
CA GLY A 148 10.85 -18.68 -1.92
C GLY A 148 9.72 -17.82 -2.50
N MET A 149 8.50 -18.36 -2.62
CA MET A 149 7.31 -17.67 -3.10
C MET A 149 6.25 -17.64 -1.98
N ALA A 150 5.81 -16.45 -1.60
CA ALA A 150 4.70 -16.28 -0.66
C ALA A 150 3.38 -16.48 -1.40
N TYR A 151 2.61 -17.51 -1.03
CA TYR A 151 1.29 -17.77 -1.58
C TYR A 151 0.21 -17.26 -0.61
N PHE A 152 -0.77 -16.51 -1.12
CA PHE A 152 -1.96 -16.15 -0.35
C PHE A 152 -2.85 -17.39 -0.23
N ILE A 153 -2.79 -18.11 0.90
CA ILE A 153 -3.70 -19.20 1.17
C ILE A 153 -4.48 -18.83 2.44
N ASN A 154 -5.80 -18.75 2.29
CA ASN A 154 -6.84 -18.40 3.28
C ASN A 154 -6.72 -17.06 4.05
N PRO A 155 -7.71 -16.15 3.91
CA PRO A 155 -7.78 -14.95 4.73
C PRO A 155 -8.07 -15.33 6.19
N LEU A 156 -7.33 -14.74 7.12
CA LEU A 156 -7.77 -14.71 8.51
C LEU A 156 -9.02 -13.82 8.54
N LYS A 157 -10.18 -14.44 8.72
CA LYS A 157 -11.46 -13.72 8.82
C LYS A 157 -11.56 -13.07 10.19
N MET A 158 -10.84 -11.97 10.37
CA MET A 158 -11.09 -11.09 11.49
C MET A 158 -12.22 -10.16 11.09
N LYS A 159 -13.36 -10.30 11.75
CA LYS A 159 -14.53 -9.45 11.56
C LYS A 159 -14.42 -8.30 12.55
N PHE A 160 -14.25 -7.09 12.02
CA PHE A 160 -14.29 -5.84 12.75
C PHE A 160 -15.62 -5.15 12.45
#